data_AF-A0A7W3NIV9-F1
#
_entry.id   AF-A0A7W3NIV9-F1
#
_cell.length_a   1.000
_cell.length_b   1.000
_cell.length_c   1.000
_cell.angle_alpha   90.00
_cell.angle_beta   90.00
_cell.angle_gamma   90.00
#
_symmetry.space_group_name_H-M   'P 1'
#
loop_
_entity.id
_entity.type
_entity.pdbx_description
1 polymer ?
#
loop_
_entity_poly.entity_id
_entity_poly.type
_entity_poly.pdbx_seq_one_letter_code
_entity_poly.pdbx_strand_id
1 'polypeptide(L)'
;MHVDDLVELLETEVGAITGQGPKHPTHPNPELQEALDEFIQAYPSILEDEGYICFLKKYAGAYAENADATRIVDVFGFGGTATDIADPEALQVDENGYLVFAQCIYSEIADGKLVDSYEHDFAFSVTGDRPKGVYRASSTLRDPRQTFSFYVGDFCQWLQKLIEVRGRFERPRLV
;
A
#
# COMPACT_ATOMS: atom_id res chain seq x y z
N MET A 1 -1.74 -17.83 3.69
CA MET A 1 -2.24 -17.67 2.31
C MET A 1 -1.07 -17.18 1.47
N HIS A 2 -0.90 -17.66 0.24
CA HIS A 2 0.21 -17.21 -0.59
C HIS A 2 -0.13 -15.84 -1.21
N VAL A 3 0.87 -15.03 -1.55
CA VAL A 3 0.64 -13.68 -2.11
C VAL A 3 -0.14 -13.76 -3.43
N ASP A 4 0.14 -14.77 -4.25
CA ASP A 4 -0.56 -14.98 -5.53
C ASP A 4 -2.07 -15.17 -5.31
N ASP A 5 -2.49 -16.01 -4.35
CA ASP A 5 -3.91 -16.23 -4.04
C ASP A 5 -4.59 -14.91 -3.61
N LEU A 6 -3.89 -14.09 -2.83
CA LEU A 6 -4.39 -12.81 -2.34
C LEU A 6 -4.53 -11.79 -3.47
N VAL A 7 -3.57 -11.76 -4.39
CA VAL A 7 -3.63 -10.87 -5.56
C VAL A 7 -4.75 -11.28 -6.50
N GLU A 8 -4.93 -12.57 -6.77
CA GLU A 8 -6.07 -13.07 -7.57
C GLU A 8 -7.41 -12.65 -6.95
N LEU A 9 -7.52 -12.66 -5.62
CA LEU A 9 -8.71 -12.15 -4.93
C LEU A 9 -8.84 -10.63 -5.03
N LEU A 10 -7.74 -9.87 -4.88
CA LEU A 10 -7.74 -8.41 -5.05
C LEU A 10 -8.21 -8.01 -6.45
N GLU A 11 -7.77 -8.72 -7.49
CA GLU A 11 -8.17 -8.46 -8.89
C GLU A 11 -9.68 -8.67 -9.14
N THR A 12 -10.40 -9.32 -8.22
CA THR A 12 -11.87 -9.41 -8.29
C THR A 12 -12.58 -8.13 -7.80
N GLU A 13 -11.87 -7.21 -7.14
CA GLU A 13 -12.42 -5.94 -6.69
C GLU A 13 -12.63 -4.97 -7.87
N VAL A 14 -13.66 -4.14 -7.76
CA VAL A 14 -14.01 -3.17 -8.81
C VAL A 14 -12.85 -2.18 -9.01
N GLY A 15 -12.41 -2.06 -10.26
CA GLY A 15 -11.35 -1.13 -10.67
C GLY A 15 -9.95 -1.55 -10.27
N ALA A 16 -9.77 -2.76 -9.72
CA ALA A 16 -8.46 -3.28 -9.37
C ALA A 16 -7.62 -3.59 -10.61
N ILE A 17 -6.36 -3.16 -10.56
CA ILE A 17 -5.31 -3.47 -11.52
C ILE A 17 -4.02 -3.75 -10.75
N THR A 18 -3.22 -4.70 -11.24
CA THR A 18 -1.87 -4.94 -10.73
C THR A 18 -0.84 -4.75 -11.82
N GLY A 19 0.37 -4.36 -11.42
CA GLY A 19 1.47 -4.17 -12.34
C GLY A 19 2.11 -5.47 -12.78
N GLN A 20 3.19 -5.32 -13.56
CA GLN A 20 3.98 -6.42 -14.08
C GLN A 20 5.39 -6.31 -13.52
N GLY A 21 5.67 -7.02 -12.43
CA GLY A 21 6.99 -7.01 -11.82
C GLY A 21 8.04 -7.79 -12.62
N PRO A 22 9.32 -7.70 -12.21
CA PRO A 22 10.44 -8.34 -12.92
C PRO A 22 10.33 -9.86 -13.03
N LYS A 23 9.51 -10.48 -12.17
CA LYS A 23 9.25 -11.92 -12.12
C LYS A 23 7.75 -12.23 -12.20
N HIS A 24 6.94 -11.36 -12.82
CA HIS A 24 5.52 -11.63 -13.04
C HIS A 24 5.33 -13.01 -13.70
N PRO A 25 4.34 -13.83 -13.28
CA PRO A 25 4.20 -15.21 -13.72
C PRO A 25 4.00 -15.39 -15.24
N THR A 26 3.31 -14.46 -15.88
CA THR A 26 2.96 -14.54 -17.32
C THR A 26 3.58 -13.45 -18.19
N HIS A 27 3.95 -12.30 -17.61
CA HIS A 27 4.39 -11.10 -18.31
C HIS A 27 5.51 -10.40 -17.53
N PRO A 28 6.66 -11.06 -17.31
CA PRO A 28 7.75 -10.47 -16.53
C PRO A 28 8.27 -9.19 -17.19
N ASN A 29 8.50 -8.14 -16.39
CA ASN A 29 9.11 -6.89 -16.85
C ASN A 29 10.53 -6.72 -16.26
N PRO A 30 11.57 -7.29 -16.89
CA PRO A 30 12.92 -7.31 -16.34
C PRO A 30 13.56 -5.92 -16.18
N GLU A 31 13.04 -4.89 -16.86
CA GLU A 31 13.54 -3.52 -16.75
C GLU A 31 13.35 -2.94 -15.34
N LEU A 32 12.39 -3.46 -14.56
CA LEU A 32 12.13 -3.03 -13.18
C LEU A 32 13.08 -3.67 -12.15
N GLN A 33 13.95 -4.59 -12.56
CA GLN A 33 14.83 -5.31 -11.63
C GLN A 33 15.83 -4.37 -10.95
N GLU A 34 16.39 -3.40 -11.68
CA GLU A 34 17.34 -2.43 -11.14
C GLU A 34 16.70 -1.56 -10.05
N ALA A 35 15.53 -0.98 -10.32
CA ALA A 35 14.79 -0.17 -9.35
C ALA A 35 14.41 -0.96 -8.08
N LEU A 36 14.00 -2.22 -8.24
CA LEU A 36 13.73 -3.10 -7.10
C LEU A 36 14.99 -3.37 -6.26
N ASP A 37 16.13 -3.62 -6.89
CA ASP A 37 17.38 -3.89 -6.19
C ASP A 37 17.90 -2.64 -5.46
N GLU A 38 17.79 -1.46 -6.08
CA GLU A 38 18.11 -0.18 -5.45
C GLU A 38 17.22 0.11 -4.23
N PHE A 39 15.91 -0.15 -4.35
CA PHE A 39 14.97 0.00 -3.24
C PHE A 39 15.31 -0.93 -2.07
N ILE A 40 15.60 -2.20 -2.35
CA ILE A 40 16.02 -3.17 -1.32
C ILE A 40 17.35 -2.76 -0.68
N GLN A 41 18.29 -2.23 -1.47
CA GLN A 41 19.56 -1.74 -0.96
C GLN A 41 19.38 -0.52 -0.04
N ALA A 42 18.46 0.38 -0.37
CA ALA A 42 18.12 1.54 0.46
C ALA A 42 17.43 1.13 1.78
N TYR A 43 16.58 0.10 1.73
CA TYR A 43 15.74 -0.33 2.86
C TYR A 43 15.86 -1.83 3.12
N PRO A 44 17.02 -2.31 3.61
CA PRO A 44 17.28 -3.75 3.76
C PRO A 44 16.34 -4.44 4.77
N SER A 45 15.77 -3.70 5.71
CA SER A 45 14.81 -4.21 6.69
C SER A 45 13.50 -4.71 6.05
N ILE A 46 13.16 -4.26 4.84
CA ILE A 46 11.98 -4.75 4.12
C ILE A 46 12.13 -6.21 3.70
N LEU A 47 13.37 -6.71 3.55
CA LEU A 47 13.63 -8.12 3.23
C LEU A 47 13.07 -9.09 4.27
N GLU A 48 12.75 -8.61 5.46
CA GLU A 48 12.15 -9.41 6.52
C GLU A 48 10.65 -9.70 6.28
N ASP A 49 10.00 -8.96 5.38
CA ASP A 49 8.64 -9.25 4.90
C ASP A 49 8.69 -9.92 3.52
N GLU A 50 8.83 -11.25 3.53
CA GLU A 50 8.92 -12.04 2.30
C GLU A 50 7.67 -11.91 1.41
N GLY A 51 6.50 -11.65 2.01
CA GLY A 51 5.23 -11.46 1.31
C GLY A 51 5.27 -10.21 0.43
N TYR A 52 5.70 -9.09 1.00
CA TYR A 52 5.84 -7.84 0.26
C TYR A 52 6.92 -7.89 -0.81
N ILE A 53 8.06 -8.52 -0.52
CA ILE A 53 9.12 -8.71 -1.52
C ILE A 53 8.65 -9.58 -2.68
N CYS A 54 7.89 -10.64 -2.40
CA CYS A 54 7.29 -11.48 -3.43
C CYS A 54 6.27 -10.68 -4.25
N PHE A 55 5.44 -9.87 -3.59
CA PHE A 55 4.50 -8.96 -4.24
C PHE A 55 5.19 -8.00 -5.21
N LEU A 56 6.23 -7.27 -4.78
CA LEU A 56 6.96 -6.34 -5.64
C LEU A 56 7.62 -7.05 -6.83
N LYS A 57 8.22 -8.23 -6.59
CA LYS A 57 8.85 -9.03 -7.66
C LYS A 57 7.86 -9.46 -8.73
N LYS A 58 6.64 -9.81 -8.36
CA LYS A 58 5.65 -10.35 -9.30
C LYS A 58 4.74 -9.29 -9.88
N TYR A 59 4.25 -8.37 -9.06
CA TYR A 59 3.16 -7.48 -9.39
C TYR A 59 3.57 -6.01 -9.39
N ALA A 60 4.71 -5.65 -8.79
CA ALA A 60 5.25 -4.28 -8.82
C ALA A 60 4.23 -3.17 -8.48
N GLY A 61 3.26 -3.44 -7.61
CA GLY A 61 2.23 -2.47 -7.21
C GLY A 61 0.82 -2.89 -7.63
N ALA A 62 -0.17 -2.24 -7.02
CA ALA A 62 -1.57 -2.44 -7.32
C ALA A 62 -2.37 -1.17 -7.07
N TYR A 63 -3.38 -0.93 -7.87
CA TYR A 63 -4.29 0.22 -7.74
C TYR A 63 -5.72 -0.27 -7.89
N ALA A 64 -6.64 0.24 -7.07
CA ALA A 64 -8.06 -0.05 -7.20
C ALA A 64 -8.88 1.20 -6.92
N GLU A 65 -9.63 1.66 -7.93
CA GLU A 65 -10.54 2.78 -7.80
C GLU A 65 -11.98 2.35 -8.01
N ASN A 66 -12.82 2.65 -7.01
CA ASN A 66 -14.26 2.52 -7.11
C ASN A 66 -14.87 3.92 -7.08
N ALA A 67 -15.13 4.48 -8.26
CA ALA A 67 -15.69 5.82 -8.42
C ALA A 67 -17.07 5.96 -7.76
N ASP A 68 -17.93 4.92 -7.85
CA ASP A 68 -19.26 4.92 -7.24
C ASP A 68 -19.20 4.97 -5.72
N ALA A 69 -18.20 4.32 -5.13
CA ALA A 69 -17.95 4.30 -3.70
C ALA A 69 -16.94 5.36 -3.23
N THR A 70 -16.50 6.24 -4.16
CA THR A 70 -15.52 7.32 -3.94
C THR A 70 -14.31 6.86 -3.13
N ARG A 71 -13.75 5.71 -3.53
CA ARG A 71 -12.69 4.99 -2.83
C ARG A 71 -11.52 4.72 -3.74
N ILE A 72 -10.32 4.94 -3.22
CA ILE A 72 -9.06 4.56 -3.85
C ILE A 72 -8.28 3.67 -2.87
N VAL A 73 -7.70 2.59 -3.39
CA VAL A 73 -6.66 1.80 -2.74
C VAL A 73 -5.45 1.84 -3.64
N ASP A 74 -4.32 2.27 -3.11
CA ASP A 74 -3.06 2.38 -3.83
C ASP A 74 -1.97 1.65 -3.05
N VAL A 75 -1.38 0.64 -3.68
CA VAL A 75 -0.28 -0.17 -3.14
C VAL A 75 0.94 0.14 -3.97
N PHE A 76 1.85 0.88 -3.37
CA PHE A 76 2.98 1.49 -4.05
C PHE A 76 3.88 0.42 -4.65
N GLY A 77 4.49 0.75 -5.78
CA GLY A 77 5.33 -0.18 -6.53
C GLY A 77 6.17 0.51 -7.58
N PHE A 78 6.35 -0.14 -8.73
CA PHE A 78 7.20 0.33 -9.82
C PHE A 78 6.44 0.24 -11.15
N GLY A 79 6.84 1.03 -12.14
CA GLY A 79 6.33 0.86 -13.52
C GLY A 79 4.94 1.44 -13.76
N GLY A 80 4.48 2.37 -12.91
CA GLY A 80 3.38 3.29 -13.21
C GLY A 80 1.95 2.75 -13.03
N THR A 81 1.76 1.52 -12.52
CA THR A 81 0.42 1.02 -12.18
C THR A 81 -0.15 1.69 -10.93
N ALA A 82 0.73 1.96 -9.98
CA ALA A 82 0.45 2.54 -8.68
C ALA A 82 1.39 3.74 -8.46
N THR A 83 1.28 4.42 -7.32
CA THR A 83 2.28 5.41 -6.92
C THR A 83 3.69 4.78 -6.96
N ASP A 84 4.59 5.44 -7.69
CA ASP A 84 5.94 4.92 -7.95
C ASP A 84 6.84 5.14 -6.74
N ILE A 85 7.39 4.05 -6.20
CA ILE A 85 8.30 4.04 -5.06
C ILE A 85 9.65 4.68 -5.41
N ALA A 86 10.03 4.71 -6.69
CA ALA A 86 11.25 5.37 -7.13
C ALA A 86 11.11 6.89 -7.22
N ASP A 87 9.89 7.43 -7.16
CA ASP A 87 9.68 8.87 -7.16
C ASP A 87 10.08 9.46 -5.79
N PRO A 88 11.14 10.31 -5.74
CA PRO A 88 11.62 10.90 -4.48
C PRO A 88 10.61 11.82 -3.81
N GLU A 89 9.57 12.29 -4.51
CA GLU A 89 8.48 13.06 -3.92
C GLU A 89 7.41 12.15 -3.29
N ALA A 90 7.26 10.92 -3.80
CA ALA A 90 6.29 9.94 -3.35
C ALA A 90 6.80 9.06 -2.19
N LEU A 91 8.10 8.71 -2.20
CA LEU A 91 8.67 7.81 -1.21
C LEU A 91 9.16 8.56 0.03
N GLN A 92 8.25 8.73 1.00
CA GLN A 92 8.56 9.40 2.25
C GLN A 92 8.75 8.37 3.35
N VAL A 93 10.00 8.01 3.63
CA VAL A 93 10.34 7.59 4.99
C VAL A 93 10.12 8.82 5.87
N ASP A 94 9.15 8.74 6.76
CA ASP A 94 8.85 9.87 7.64
C ASP A 94 9.99 10.12 8.65
N GLU A 95 9.91 11.23 9.37
CA GLU A 95 10.86 11.61 10.42
C GLU A 95 11.00 10.58 11.56
N ASN A 96 10.07 9.64 11.67
CA ASN A 96 10.06 8.56 12.66
C ASN A 96 10.57 7.22 12.09
N GLY A 97 10.91 7.20 10.80
CA GLY A 97 11.42 6.04 10.09
C GLY A 97 10.36 5.04 9.65
N TYR A 98 9.15 5.50 9.34
CA TYR A 98 8.10 4.71 8.69
C TYR A 98 8.13 4.91 7.18
N LEU A 99 8.34 3.82 6.45
CA LEU A 99 8.24 3.77 5.00
C LEU A 99 6.83 3.40 4.58
N VAL A 100 6.07 4.36 4.04
CA VAL A 100 4.72 4.12 3.52
C VAL A 100 4.79 3.25 2.26
N PHE A 101 3.97 2.21 2.21
CA PHE A 101 3.85 1.32 1.05
C PHE A 101 2.44 1.25 0.46
N ALA A 102 1.42 1.74 1.18
CA ALA A 102 0.06 1.76 0.67
C ALA A 102 -0.77 2.86 1.32
N GLN A 103 -1.78 3.32 0.58
CA GLN A 103 -2.77 4.28 1.03
C GLN A 103 -4.17 3.81 0.65
N CYS A 104 -5.14 4.09 1.52
CA CYS A 104 -6.55 3.87 1.24
C CYS A 104 -7.30 5.17 1.52
N ILE A 105 -7.89 5.76 0.47
CA ILE A 105 -8.53 7.08 0.52
C ILE A 105 -10.03 6.89 0.31
N TYR A 106 -10.82 7.55 1.17
CA TYR A 106 -12.28 7.50 1.14
C TYR A 106 -12.82 8.92 1.14
N SER A 107 -13.47 9.30 0.06
CA SER A 107 -14.05 10.63 -0.11
C SER A 107 -15.57 10.59 0.03
N GLU A 108 -16.16 11.70 0.44
CA GLU A 108 -17.59 11.96 0.32
C GLU A 108 -17.77 13.21 -0.55
N ILE A 109 -18.54 13.08 -1.62
CA ILE A 109 -18.77 14.16 -2.59
C ILE A 109 -20.26 14.51 -2.57
N ALA A 110 -20.57 15.79 -2.31
CA ALA A 110 -21.93 16.33 -2.40
C ALA A 110 -21.92 17.56 -3.31
N ASP A 111 -22.88 17.63 -4.24
CA ASP A 111 -22.98 18.71 -5.25
C ASP A 111 -21.68 18.97 -6.02
N GLY A 112 -20.94 17.89 -6.33
CA GLY A 112 -19.67 17.95 -7.06
C GLY A 112 -18.50 18.51 -6.23
N LYS A 113 -18.63 18.63 -4.91
CA LYS A 113 -17.58 19.10 -4.01
C LYS A 113 -17.23 18.03 -2.97
N LEU A 114 -15.94 17.92 -2.66
CA LEU A 114 -15.47 17.12 -1.54
C LEU A 114 -15.99 17.75 -0.24
N VAL A 115 -16.83 17.02 0.49
CA VAL A 115 -17.37 17.46 1.79
C VAL A 115 -16.66 16.80 2.97
N ASP A 116 -16.10 15.62 2.73
CA ASP A 116 -15.36 14.86 3.73
C ASP A 116 -14.37 13.94 3.05
N SER A 117 -13.29 13.62 3.75
CA SER A 117 -12.34 12.61 3.34
C SER A 117 -11.71 12.00 4.59
N TYR A 118 -11.36 10.72 4.51
CA TYR A 118 -10.44 10.11 5.45
C TYR A 118 -9.52 9.14 4.73
N GLU A 119 -8.35 8.94 5.29
CA GLU A 119 -7.33 8.08 4.71
C GLU A 119 -6.72 7.16 5.77
N HIS A 120 -6.23 6.03 5.29
CA HIS A 120 -5.40 5.11 6.06
C HIS A 120 -4.13 4.84 5.27
N ASP A 121 -3.00 5.20 5.87
CA ASP A 121 -1.69 4.88 5.34
C ASP A 121 -1.12 3.67 6.04
N PHE A 122 -0.41 2.86 5.29
CA PHE A 122 0.23 1.66 5.78
C PHE A 122 1.73 1.71 5.51
N ALA A 123 2.51 1.37 6.52
CA ALA A 123 3.96 1.52 6.47
C ALA A 123 4.69 0.35 7.14
N PHE A 124 5.95 0.17 6.75
CA PHE A 124 6.94 -0.62 7.47
C PHE A 124 7.82 0.29 8.33
N SER A 125 8.27 -0.20 9.48
CA SER A 125 9.32 0.48 10.26
C SER A 125 10.68 0.10 9.68
N VAL A 126 11.43 1.07 9.15
CA VAL A 126 12.75 0.80 8.54
C VAL A 126 13.93 1.01 9.49
N THR A 127 13.69 1.55 10.67
CA THR A 127 14.69 1.83 11.74
C THR A 127 15.23 0.59 12.45
N GLY A 128 14.47 -0.52 12.47
CA GLY A 128 14.83 -1.75 13.18
C GLY A 128 14.61 -1.73 14.71
N ASP A 129 14.08 -0.64 15.28
CA ASP A 129 13.85 -0.50 16.74
C ASP A 129 12.42 -0.83 17.18
N ARG A 130 11.53 -1.18 16.24
CA ARG A 130 10.11 -1.50 16.49
C ARG A 130 9.80 -2.96 16.10
N PRO A 131 8.71 -3.54 16.64
CA PRO A 131 8.24 -4.85 16.20
C PRO A 131 8.05 -4.93 14.68
N LYS A 132 8.43 -6.06 14.10
CA LYS A 132 8.21 -6.32 12.67
C LYS A 132 6.73 -6.39 12.36
N GLY A 133 6.35 -5.81 11.23
CA GLY A 133 4.99 -5.85 10.69
C GLY A 133 4.55 -4.54 10.05
N VAL A 134 3.27 -4.47 9.77
CA VAL A 134 2.62 -3.32 9.14
C VAL A 134 2.06 -2.39 10.21
N TYR A 135 2.36 -1.11 10.06
CA TYR A 135 1.85 -0.03 10.87
C TYR A 135 0.79 0.75 10.10
N ARG A 136 -0.17 1.34 10.82
CA ARG A 136 -1.25 2.15 10.26
C ARG A 136 -1.28 3.53 10.89
N ALA A 137 -1.40 4.55 10.05
CA ALA A 137 -1.73 5.91 10.42
C ALA A 137 -3.05 6.29 9.75
N SER A 138 -3.80 7.20 10.35
CA SER A 138 -5.10 7.62 9.85
C SER A 138 -5.24 9.13 9.90
N SER A 139 -5.88 9.71 8.90
CA SER A 139 -6.17 11.16 8.84
C SER A 139 -7.64 11.37 8.46
N THR A 140 -8.15 12.56 8.75
CA THR A 140 -9.38 13.06 8.12
C THR A 140 -9.07 14.37 7.39
N LEU A 141 -10.01 14.83 6.57
CA LEU A 141 -9.91 16.15 5.94
C LEU A 141 -9.74 17.31 6.95
N ARG A 142 -10.13 17.10 8.21
CA ARG A 142 -10.17 18.15 9.26
C ARG A 142 -9.12 17.96 10.34
N ASP A 143 -8.52 16.78 10.43
CA ASP A 143 -7.63 16.40 11.52
C ASP A 143 -6.29 15.92 10.98
N PRO A 144 -5.19 16.31 11.65
CA PRO A 144 -3.87 15.88 11.23
C PRO A 144 -3.73 14.36 11.33
N ARG A 145 -2.82 13.84 10.51
CA ARG A 145 -2.44 12.42 10.50
C ARG A 145 -2.04 11.96 11.90
N GLN A 146 -2.67 10.87 12.35
CA GLN A 146 -2.33 10.20 13.60
C GLN A 146 -0.95 9.54 13.49
N THR A 147 -0.29 9.35 14.65
CA THR A 147 0.96 8.58 14.69
C THR A 147 0.73 7.14 14.25
N PHE A 148 1.68 6.59 13.50
CA PHE A 148 1.69 5.18 13.13
C PHE A 148 1.62 4.26 14.36
N SER A 149 0.69 3.32 14.32
CA SER A 149 0.50 2.29 15.34
C SER A 149 0.56 0.90 14.72
N PHE A 150 1.05 -0.08 15.48
CA PHE A 150 1.15 -1.47 15.00
C PHE A 150 -0.24 -1.99 14.61
N TYR A 151 -0.35 -2.60 13.42
CA TYR A 151 -1.63 -3.04 12.86
C TYR A 151 -1.69 -4.56 12.67
N VAL A 152 -0.77 -5.14 11.88
CA VAL A 152 -0.70 -6.59 11.61
C VAL A 152 0.74 -7.05 11.42
N GLY A 153 0.97 -8.37 11.46
CA GLY A 153 2.32 -8.94 11.54
C GLY A 153 3.12 -8.93 10.23
N ASP A 154 2.47 -8.86 9.07
CA ASP A 154 3.12 -8.88 7.76
C ASP A 154 2.18 -8.35 6.66
N PHE A 155 2.73 -8.17 5.46
CA PHE A 155 2.02 -7.71 4.28
C PHE A 155 0.87 -8.62 3.86
N CYS A 156 1.05 -9.95 3.91
CA CYS A 156 0.00 -10.89 3.51
C CYS A 156 -1.22 -10.81 4.43
N GLN A 157 -1.01 -10.65 5.74
CA GLN A 157 -2.07 -10.40 6.71
C GLN A 157 -2.77 -9.06 6.44
N TRP A 158 -2.01 -8.02 6.07
CA TRP A 158 -2.59 -6.73 5.70
C TRP A 158 -3.47 -6.85 4.45
N LEU A 159 -2.96 -7.48 3.38
CA LEU A 159 -3.68 -7.66 2.12
C LEU A 159 -4.94 -8.52 2.32
N GLN A 160 -4.84 -9.59 3.13
CA GLN A 160 -6.00 -10.37 3.52
C GLN A 160 -7.06 -9.50 4.22
N LYS A 161 -6.67 -8.67 5.20
CA LYS A 161 -7.61 -7.77 5.86
C LYS A 161 -8.23 -6.77 4.91
N LEU A 162 -7.44 -6.19 3.99
CA LEU A 162 -7.92 -5.28 2.96
C LEU A 162 -9.04 -5.95 2.15
N ILE A 163 -8.84 -7.19 1.70
CA ILE A 163 -9.84 -7.97 0.94
C ILE A 163 -11.07 -8.29 1.80
N GLU A 164 -10.88 -8.71 3.05
CA GLU A 164 -11.99 -9.04 3.96
C GLU A 164 -12.93 -7.85 4.20
N VAL A 165 -12.38 -6.63 4.30
CA VAL A 165 -13.16 -5.39 4.44
C VAL A 165 -13.55 -4.79 3.09
N ARG A 166 -13.31 -5.51 1.99
CA ARG A 166 -13.54 -5.07 0.60
C ARG A 166 -12.95 -3.70 0.34
N GLY A 167 -11.70 -3.48 0.73
CA GLY A 167 -11.01 -2.22 0.58
C GLY A 167 -11.51 -1.06 1.45
N ARG A 168 -12.50 -1.24 2.34
CA ARG A 168 -13.07 -0.17 3.17
C ARG A 168 -12.83 -0.36 4.66
N PHE A 169 -11.79 0.31 5.15
CA PHE A 169 -11.53 0.41 6.59
C PHE A 169 -12.48 1.42 7.27
N GLU A 170 -12.69 1.22 8.57
CA GLU A 170 -13.49 2.10 9.40
C GLU A 170 -12.93 3.53 9.42
N ARG A 171 -13.84 4.50 9.52
CA ARG A 171 -13.47 5.90 9.72
C ARG A 171 -12.71 6.03 11.05
N PRO A 172 -11.58 6.76 11.10
CA PRO A 172 -10.90 7.03 12.36
C PRO A 172 -11.82 7.78 13.32
N ARG A 173 -11.79 7.38 14.59
CA ARG A 173 -12.50 8.12 15.65
C ARG A 173 -11.67 9.34 16.00
N LEU A 174 -12.33 10.50 16.09
CA LEU A 174 -11.73 11.71 16.63
C LEU A 174 -11.29 11.42 18.08
N VAL A 175 -10.04 11.72 18.39
CA VAL A 175 -9.46 11.60 19.74
C VAL A 175 -9.51 12.96 20.41
#